data_AF-A0A7X3ACC8-F1
#
_entry.id   AF-A0A7X3ACC8-F1
#
_cell.length_a   1.000
_cell.length_b   1.000
_cell.length_c   1.000
_cell.angle_alpha   90.00
_cell.angle_beta   90.00
_cell.angle_gamma   90.00
#
_symmetry.space_group_name_H-M   'P 1'
#
loop_
_entity.id
_entity.type
_entity.pdbx_description
1 polymer ?
#
loop_
_entity_poly.entity_id
_entity_poly.type
_entity_poly.pdbx_seq_one_letter_code
_entity_poly.pdbx_strand_id
1 'polypeptide(L)'
;MTIAQALAETGVIRFTFSGQIASVSGIPIGGPIQYTLRLNGRVIPFTLLSFPLQRNDSVTLELHFLPSGRPEDEQLADISDISLNAVIEQGNED
;
A
#
# COMPACT_ATOMS: atom_id res chain seq x y z
N MET A 1 21.29 2.67 -6.12
CA MET A 1 19.99 2.67 -5.44
C MET A 1 19.19 1.47 -5.90
N THR A 2 18.68 0.67 -4.99
CA THR A 2 17.77 -0.46 -5.29
C THR A 2 16.31 -0.03 -5.18
N ILE A 3 15.39 -0.89 -5.64
CA ILE A 3 13.95 -0.69 -5.45
C ILE A 3 13.62 -0.52 -3.96
N ALA A 4 14.13 -1.40 -3.09
CA ALA A 4 13.91 -1.31 -1.65
C ALA A 4 14.41 0.01 -1.06
N GLN A 5 15.59 0.49 -1.49
CA GLN A 5 16.14 1.76 -1.02
C GLN A 5 15.26 2.93 -1.43
N ALA A 6 14.84 3.01 -2.71
CA ALA A 6 13.96 4.07 -3.19
C ALA A 6 12.60 4.08 -2.47
N LEU A 7 12.03 2.90 -2.22
CA LEU A 7 10.81 2.74 -1.43
C LEU A 7 11.02 3.20 0.03
N ALA A 8 12.15 2.86 0.65
CA ALA A 8 12.47 3.29 2.00
C ALA A 8 12.64 4.82 2.12
N GLU A 9 13.23 5.46 1.09
CA GLU A 9 13.42 6.91 1.04
C GLU A 9 12.11 7.71 1.01
N THR A 10 10.98 7.08 0.64
CA THR A 10 9.65 7.70 0.75
C THR A 10 9.24 7.97 2.21
N GLY A 11 9.87 7.29 3.17
CA GLY A 11 9.54 7.39 4.59
C GLY A 11 8.22 6.72 5.01
N VAL A 12 7.37 6.33 4.06
CA VAL A 12 6.08 5.68 4.35
C VAL A 12 6.16 4.17 4.35
N ILE A 13 7.25 3.57 3.84
CA ILE A 13 7.40 2.12 3.75
C ILE A 13 8.32 1.60 4.86
N ARG A 14 7.83 0.62 5.62
CA ARG A 14 8.63 -0.14 6.61
C ARG A 14 8.96 -1.51 6.05
N PHE A 15 10.16 -1.99 6.33
CA PHE A 15 10.60 -3.34 5.99
C PHE A 15 10.74 -4.20 7.23
N THR A 16 10.52 -5.51 7.07
CA THR A 16 10.88 -6.52 8.07
C THR A 16 12.39 -6.70 8.13
N PHE A 17 12.89 -7.38 9.16
CA PHE A 17 14.30 -7.79 9.23
C PHE A 17 14.72 -8.70 8.06
N SER A 18 13.78 -9.47 7.49
CA SER A 18 14.00 -10.32 6.31
C SER A 18 14.00 -9.55 4.98
N GLY A 19 13.79 -8.23 4.99
CA GLY A 19 13.77 -7.39 3.79
C GLY A 19 12.45 -7.41 3.02
N GLN A 20 11.38 -7.96 3.60
CA GLN A 20 10.03 -7.90 3.04
C GLN A 20 9.35 -6.58 3.42
N ILE A 21 8.34 -6.16 2.67
CA ILE A 21 7.53 -4.99 3.02
C ILE A 21 6.63 -5.35 4.21
N ALA A 22 6.79 -4.64 5.32
CA ALA A 22 6.03 -4.85 6.55
C ALA A 22 4.79 -3.96 6.62
N SER A 23 4.90 -2.70 6.22
CA SER A 23 3.78 -1.76 6.20
C SER A 23 4.01 -0.60 5.23
N VAL A 24 2.91 0.02 4.82
CA VAL A 24 2.88 1.18 3.92
C VAL A 24 1.97 2.23 4.51
N SER A 25 2.50 3.43 4.75
CA SER A 25 1.80 4.54 5.43
C SER A 25 1.17 4.13 6.77
N GLY A 26 1.81 3.20 7.49
CA GLY A 26 1.30 2.65 8.76
C GLY A 26 0.32 1.47 8.62
N ILE A 27 -0.14 1.15 7.40
CA ILE A 27 -1.02 0.00 7.15
C ILE A 27 -0.17 -1.27 7.07
N PRO A 28 -0.34 -2.24 7.99
CA PRO A 28 0.42 -3.49 7.97
C PRO A 28 0.04 -4.35 6.76
N ILE A 29 1.05 -4.96 6.13
CA ILE A 29 0.84 -5.95 5.07
C ILE A 29 0.59 -7.32 5.70
N GLY A 30 -0.45 -8.01 5.24
CA GLY A 30 -0.86 -9.32 5.75
C GLY A 30 -2.38 -9.44 5.87
N GLY A 31 -2.88 -10.66 6.07
CA GLY A 31 -4.31 -10.94 6.15
C GLY A 31 -5.04 -10.45 4.88
N PRO A 32 -6.03 -9.55 5.00
CA PRO A 32 -6.76 -9.02 3.86
C PRO A 32 -5.98 -7.93 3.10
N ILE A 33 -4.89 -7.41 3.66
CA ILE A 33 -4.08 -6.36 3.02
C ILE A 33 -2.96 -7.01 2.22
N GLN A 34 -3.03 -6.84 0.91
CA GLN A 34 -2.01 -7.27 -0.05
C GLN A 34 -1.43 -6.04 -0.78
N TYR A 35 -0.37 -6.26 -1.55
CA TYR A 35 0.18 -5.22 -2.41
C TYR A 35 0.62 -5.76 -3.76
N THR A 36 0.59 -4.87 -4.76
CA THR A 36 1.20 -5.08 -6.07
C THR A 36 2.37 -4.13 -6.22
N LEU A 37 3.51 -4.65 -6.66
CA LEU A 37 4.70 -3.85 -6.98
C LEU A 37 4.86 -3.76 -8.49
N ARG A 38 5.09 -2.56 -9.01
CA ARG A 38 5.37 -2.33 -10.43
C ARG A 38 6.68 -1.58 -10.62
N LEU A 39 7.44 -2.01 -11.62
CA LEU A 39 8.58 -1.28 -12.17
C LEU A 39 8.24 -0.86 -13.60
N ASN A 40 8.23 0.44 -13.87
CA ASN A 40 7.88 1.01 -15.17
C ASN A 40 6.55 0.46 -15.71
N GLY A 41 5.55 0.36 -14.83
CA GLY A 41 4.20 -0.16 -15.14
C GLY A 41 4.08 -1.69 -15.17
N ARG A 42 5.18 -2.45 -15.17
CA ARG A 42 5.17 -3.93 -15.16
C ARG A 42 5.13 -4.47 -13.75
N VAL A 43 4.21 -5.39 -13.46
CA VAL A 43 4.15 -6.09 -12.18
C VAL A 43 5.42 -6.91 -11.99
N ILE A 44 6.06 -6.76 -10.83
CA ILE A 44 7.27 -7.49 -10.45
C ILE A 44 7.08 -8.22 -9.12
N PRO A 45 7.72 -9.39 -8.93
CA PRO A 45 7.71 -10.08 -7.65
C PRO A 45 8.56 -9.34 -6.61
N PHE A 46 8.22 -9.51 -5.33
CA PHE A 46 8.97 -8.92 -4.20
C PHE A 46 10.43 -9.36 -4.15
N THR A 47 10.77 -10.50 -4.76
CA THR A 47 12.16 -10.99 -4.84
C THR A 47 13.07 -10.05 -5.63
N LEU A 48 12.51 -9.11 -6.41
CA LEU A 48 13.26 -8.07 -7.12
C LEU A 48 13.45 -6.78 -6.30
N LEU A 49 13.08 -6.73 -5.02
CA LEU A 49 13.31 -5.53 -4.19
C LEU A 49 14.80 -5.11 -4.11
N SER A 50 15.74 -6.05 -4.26
CA SER A 50 17.17 -5.77 -4.32
C SER A 50 17.67 -5.35 -5.71
N PHE A 51 16.80 -5.37 -6.73
CA PHE A 51 17.16 -5.01 -8.11
C PHE A 51 17.54 -3.51 -8.19
N PRO A 52 18.60 -3.17 -8.94
CA PRO A 52 19.05 -1.78 -9.08
C PRO A 52 18.07 -0.96 -9.93
N LEU A 53 17.79 0.25 -9.50
CA LEU A 53 17.05 1.23 -10.29
C LEU A 53 17.99 2.01 -11.22
N GLN A 54 17.50 2.27 -12.42
CA GLN A 54 18.12 3.17 -13.39
C GLN A 54 17.54 4.57 -13.27
N ARG A 55 18.24 5.55 -13.86
CA ARG A 55 17.70 6.91 -13.97
C ARG A 55 16.41 6.87 -14.79
N ASN A 56 15.37 7.55 -14.30
CA ASN A 56 14.02 7.62 -14.87
C ASN A 56 13.17 6.36 -14.71
N ASP A 57 13.64 5.34 -13.96
CA ASP A 57 12.74 4.26 -13.55
C ASP A 57 11.64 4.80 -12.61
N SER A 58 10.45 4.25 -12.74
CA SER A 58 9.32 4.50 -11.85
C SER A 58 8.97 3.23 -11.10
N VAL A 59 8.88 3.32 -9.78
CA VAL A 59 8.38 2.26 -8.92
C VAL A 59 7.03 2.67 -8.38
N THR A 60 6.04 1.79 -8.53
CA THR A 60 4.70 1.97 -7.98
C THR A 60 4.40 0.83 -7.02
N LEU A 61 3.85 1.16 -5.85
CA LEU A 61 3.31 0.20 -4.91
C LEU A 61 1.82 0.51 -4.72
N GLU A 62 0.98 -0.48 -4.98
CA GLU A 62 -0.47 -0.40 -4.84
C GLU A 62 -0.91 -1.29 -3.69
N LEU A 63 -1.72 -0.77 -2.77
CA LEU A 63 -2.35 -1.57 -1.71
C LEU A 63 -3.70 -2.09 -2.19
N HIS A 64 -3.99 -3.34 -1.85
CA HIS A 64 -5.26 -3.99 -2.15
C HIS A 64 -5.85 -4.52 -0.84
N PHE A 65 -7.10 -4.15 -0.57
CA PHE A 65 -7.89 -4.78 0.48
C PHE A 65 -8.75 -5.88 -0.15
N LEU A 66 -8.47 -7.11 0.25
CA LEU A 66 -9.10 -8.34 -0.23
C LEU A 66 -9.68 -9.07 0.99
N PRO A 67 -10.88 -8.69 1.45
CA PRO A 67 -11.48 -9.29 2.63
C PRO A 67 -11.66 -10.79 2.41
N SER A 68 -11.23 -11.61 3.37
CA SER A 68 -11.29 -13.06 3.26
C SER A 68 -12.64 -13.65 3.68
N GLY A 69 -13.62 -12.78 4.00
CA GLY A 69 -14.92 -13.15 4.55
C GLY A 69 -14.86 -13.54 6.03
N ARG A 70 -13.74 -13.25 6.71
CA ARG A 70 -13.65 -13.40 8.16
C ARG A 70 -14.21 -12.15 8.83
N PRO A 71 -14.91 -12.30 9.97
CA PRO A 71 -15.52 -11.16 10.67
C PRO A 71 -14.49 -10.11 11.13
N GLU A 72 -13.22 -10.49 11.31
CA GLU A 72 -12.11 -9.57 11.60
C GLU A 72 -11.74 -8.65 10.42
N ASP A 73 -11.98 -9.07 9.17
CA ASP A 73 -11.74 -8.26 7.98
C ASP A 73 -12.87 -7.23 7.76
N GLU A 74 -14.10 -7.55 8.13
CA GLU A 74 -15.27 -6.66 7.99
C GLU A 74 -15.11 -5.35 8.79
N GLN A 75 -14.40 -5.40 9.93
CA GLN A 75 -14.12 -4.23 10.76
C GLN A 75 -13.14 -3.24 10.09
N LEU A 76 -12.30 -3.72 9.16
CA LEU A 76 -11.42 -2.88 8.33
C LEU A 76 -12.16 -2.28 7.11
N ALA A 77 -13.21 -2.96 6.62
CA ALA A 77 -14.04 -2.45 5.53
C ALA A 77 -14.86 -1.21 5.96
N ASP A 78 -15.33 -1.19 7.20
CA ASP A 78 -16.16 -0.13 7.78
C ASP A 78 -15.45 1.24 7.85
N ILE A 79 -14.12 1.26 8.02
CA ILE A 79 -13.32 2.49 8.09
C ILE A 79 -13.25 3.22 6.73
N SER A 80 -13.44 2.48 5.63
CA SER A 80 -13.45 3.06 4.28
C SER A 80 -14.72 3.88 4.01
N ASP A 81 -15.83 3.57 4.69
CA ASP A 81 -17.11 4.28 4.58
C ASP A 81 -17.11 5.65 5.28
N ILE A 82 -16.32 5.80 6.36
CA ILE A 82 -16.21 7.07 7.10
C ILE A 82 -15.57 8.17 6.23
N SER A 83 -14.70 7.80 5.28
CA SER A 83 -14.07 8.74 4.36
C SER A 83 -14.99 9.23 3.23
N LEU A 84 -16.10 8.53 2.94
CA LEU A 84 -17.10 8.99 1.97
C LEU A 84 -18.19 9.86 2.62
N ASN A 85 -18.63 9.54 3.84
CA ASN A 85 -19.72 10.26 4.48
C ASN A 85 -19.31 11.64 5.02
N ALA A 86 -18.03 11.88 5.33
CA ALA A 86 -17.56 13.18 5.81
C ALA A 86 -17.51 14.30 4.73
N VAL A 87 -17.68 13.95 3.45
CA VAL A 87 -17.58 14.92 2.33
C VAL A 87 -18.95 15.47 1.90
N ILE A 88 -20.08 14.92 2.37
CA ILE A 88 -21.42 15.31 1.94
C ILE A 88 -22.27 15.81 3.11
N GLU A 89 -21.83 16.84 3.83
CA GLU A 89 -22.70 17.64 4.72
C GLU A 89 -22.30 19.13 4.73
N GLN A 90 -22.28 19.75 3.56
CA GLN A 90 -22.25 21.22 3.44
C GLN A 90 -23.19 21.66 2.32
N GLY A 91 -24.35 22.22 2.69
CA GLY A 91 -25.15 23.07 1.81
C GLY A 91 -26.62 22.70 1.68
N ASN A 92 -27.43 23.01 2.69
CA ASN A 92 -28.76 23.54 2.40
C ASN A 92 -29.14 24.54 3.50
N GLU A 93 -28.92 25.82 3.19
CA GLU A 93 -29.46 26.97 3.91
C GLU A 93 -30.95 27.10 3.58
N ASP A 94 -31.81 27.25 4.59
CA ASP A 94 -33.03 28.07 4.52
C ASP A 94 -33.32 28.65 5.92
#